data_AF-K3XD11-F1
#
_entry.id   AF-K3XD11-F1
#
_cell.length_a   1.000
_cell.length_b   1.000
_cell.length_c   1.000
_cell.angle_alpha   90.00
_cell.angle_beta   90.00
_cell.angle_gamma   90.00
#
_symmetry.space_group_name_H-M   'P 1'
#
loop_
_entity.id
_entity.type
_entity.pdbx_description
1 polymer ?
#
loop_
_entity_poly.entity_id
_entity_poly.type
_entity_poly.pdbx_seq_one_letter_code
_entity_poly.pdbx_strand_id
1 'polypeptide(L)'
;MRKLVTLEDAKIAFNIFCCVYGIGTLGMPANFSRAGPVIATFALIFMAFANIYSGVACSKVMLAAPNRVKTFGDLGEWCMGKTGRYLVVTSQMGVCLLVPCAFLVLGGTLLQSLFPDTFESSTWIILMAVAVMP
;
A
#
# COMPACT_ATOMS: atom_id res chain seq x y z
N MET A 1 -7.27 14.09 -28.53
CA MET A 1 -6.99 12.85 -29.29
C MET A 1 -6.80 11.72 -28.28
N ARG A 2 -7.83 10.88 -28.07
CA ARG A 2 -7.82 9.79 -27.08
C ARG A 2 -6.82 8.71 -27.53
N LYS A 3 -5.62 8.68 -26.93
CA LYS A 3 -4.68 7.59 -27.16
C LYS A 3 -5.22 6.36 -26.44
N LEU A 4 -5.40 5.27 -27.20
CA LEU A 4 -5.60 3.94 -26.63
C LEU A 4 -4.44 3.63 -25.69
N VAL A 5 -4.76 2.99 -24.55
CA VAL A 5 -3.81 2.47 -23.56
C VAL A 5 -2.69 1.75 -24.31
N THR A 6 -1.45 2.23 -24.17
CA THR A 6 -0.30 1.56 -24.78
C THR A 6 0.04 0.31 -23.98
N LEU A 7 0.79 -0.62 -24.58
CA LEU A 7 1.22 -1.85 -23.89
C LEU A 7 2.10 -1.54 -22.66
N GLU A 8 2.80 -0.41 -22.68
CA GLU A 8 3.59 0.10 -21.55
C GLU A 8 2.66 0.60 -20.42
N ASP A 9 1.62 1.35 -20.76
CA ASP A 9 0.61 1.81 -19.80
C ASP A 9 -0.10 0.62 -19.11
N ALA A 10 -0.36 -0.45 -19.86
CA ALA A 10 -0.96 -1.67 -19.32
C ALA A 10 -0.05 -2.38 -18.31
N LYS A 11 1.27 -2.46 -18.58
CA LYS A 11 2.24 -3.04 -17.63
C LYS A 11 2.32 -2.20 -16.35
N ILE A 12 2.33 -0.88 -16.46
CA ILE A 12 2.36 0.03 -15.32
C ILE A 12 1.07 -0.13 -14.49
N ALA A 13 -0.09 -0.17 -15.15
CA ALA A 13 -1.37 -0.39 -14.48
C ALA A 13 -1.43 -1.73 -13.74
N PHE A 14 -0.91 -2.81 -14.35
CA PHE A 14 -0.83 -4.12 -13.71
C PHE A 14 0.10 -4.10 -12.49
N ASN A 15 1.24 -3.42 -12.58
CA ASN A 15 2.15 -3.30 -11.44
C ASN A 15 1.49 -2.53 -10.28
N ILE A 16 0.81 -1.41 -10.57
CA ILE A 16 0.05 -0.66 -9.57
C ILE A 16 -1.04 -1.53 -8.94
N PHE A 17 -1.75 -2.31 -9.75
CA PHE A 17 -2.76 -3.25 -9.26
C PHE A 17 -2.15 -4.26 -8.29
N CYS A 18 -1.03 -4.89 -8.66
CA CYS A 18 -0.31 -5.83 -7.80
C CYS A 18 0.15 -5.18 -6.47
N CYS A 19 0.63 -3.93 -6.52
CA CYS A 19 1.02 -3.19 -5.31
C CYS A 19 -0.17 -2.82 -4.40
N VAL A 20 -1.36 -2.59 -4.96
CA VAL A 20 -2.56 -2.20 -4.20
C VAL A 20 -3.29 -3.42 -3.63
N TYR A 21 -3.35 -4.53 -4.37
CA TYR A 21 -3.91 -5.80 -3.91
C TYR A 21 -2.93 -6.50 -2.97
N GLY A 22 -2.93 -6.06 -1.72
CA GLY A 22 -2.08 -6.60 -0.68
C GLY A 22 -2.85 -6.94 0.59
N ILE A 23 -2.24 -6.63 1.72
CA ILE A 23 -2.80 -6.94 3.04
C ILE A 23 -4.17 -6.34 3.33
N GLY A 24 -4.49 -5.20 2.71
CA GLY A 24 -5.78 -4.53 2.88
C GLY A 24 -6.97 -5.40 2.47
N THR A 25 -6.81 -6.24 1.44
CA THR A 25 -7.87 -7.18 1.02
C THR A 25 -7.96 -8.38 1.96
N LEU A 26 -6.81 -8.86 2.47
CA LEU A 26 -6.77 -9.97 3.44
C LEU A 26 -7.44 -9.61 4.77
N GLY A 27 -7.28 -8.37 5.23
CA GLY A 27 -7.90 -7.87 6.47
C GLY A 27 -9.35 -7.39 6.33
N MET A 28 -9.87 -7.30 5.10
CA MET A 28 -11.19 -6.71 4.84
C MET A 28 -12.34 -7.46 5.55
N PRO A 29 -12.42 -8.80 5.54
CA PRO A 29 -13.50 -9.53 6.24
C PRO A 29 -13.48 -9.29 7.75
N ALA A 30 -12.29 -9.28 8.35
CA ALA A 30 -12.12 -9.01 9.79
C ALA A 30 -12.54 -7.57 10.14
N ASN A 31 -12.20 -6.59 9.28
CA ASN A 31 -12.59 -5.20 9.47
C ASN A 31 -14.11 -5.01 9.33
N PHE A 32 -14.75 -5.68 8.37
CA PHE A 32 -16.20 -5.67 8.19
C PHE A 32 -16.95 -6.33 9.36
N SER A 33 -16.40 -7.44 9.88
CA SER A 33 -16.95 -8.12 11.06
C SER A 33 -16.93 -7.23 12.30
N ARG A 34 -15.86 -6.42 12.49
CA ARG A 34 -15.70 -5.54 13.66
C ARG A 34 -16.47 -4.23 13.58
N ALA A 35 -16.51 -3.60 12.41
CA ALA A 35 -17.15 -2.29 12.22
C ALA A 35 -18.64 -2.40 11.80
N GLY A 36 -19.06 -3.56 11.31
CA GLY A 36 -20.37 -3.76 10.71
C GLY A 36 -20.42 -3.33 9.23
N PRO A 37 -21.34 -3.91 8.43
CA PRO A 37 -21.34 -3.77 6.97
C PRO A 37 -21.56 -2.33 6.51
N VAL A 38 -22.46 -1.58 7.17
CA VAL A 38 -22.82 -0.22 6.75
C VAL A 38 -21.64 0.74 6.91
N ILE A 39 -21.02 0.78 8.10
CA ILE A 39 -19.92 1.69 8.41
C ILE A 39 -18.68 1.33 7.58
N ALA A 40 -18.40 0.03 7.46
CA ALA A 40 -17.26 -0.44 6.67
C ALA A 40 -17.41 -0.12 5.18
N THR A 41 -18.61 -0.22 4.60
CA THR A 41 -18.88 0.18 3.20
C THR A 41 -18.69 1.68 3.01
N PHE A 42 -19.24 2.54 3.88
CA PHE A 42 -19.04 3.98 3.77
C PHE A 42 -17.55 4.37 3.92
N ALA A 43 -16.85 3.75 4.87
CA ALA A 43 -15.41 3.96 5.07
C ALA A 43 -14.59 3.52 3.85
N LEU A 44 -14.90 2.37 3.24
CA LEU A 44 -14.25 1.90 2.02
C LEU A 44 -14.46 2.86 0.85
N ILE A 45 -15.70 3.32 0.64
CA ILE A 45 -16.02 4.26 -0.45
C ILE A 45 -15.27 5.57 -0.24
N PHE A 46 -15.29 6.12 0.98
CA PHE A 46 -14.55 7.33 1.31
C PHE A 46 -13.03 7.17 1.07
N MET A 47 -12.44 6.08 1.55
CA MET A 47 -11.03 5.77 1.32
C MET A 47 -10.73 5.62 -0.17
N ALA A 48 -11.58 4.98 -0.95
CA ALA A 48 -11.39 4.84 -2.39
C ALA A 48 -11.33 6.21 -3.07
N PHE A 49 -12.28 7.11 -2.79
CA PHE A 49 -12.26 8.47 -3.32
C PHE A 49 -11.03 9.26 -2.87
N ALA A 50 -10.66 9.18 -1.59
CA ALA A 50 -9.48 9.87 -1.06
C ALA A 50 -8.19 9.41 -1.76
N ASN A 51 -8.02 8.10 -1.96
CA ASN A 51 -6.85 7.54 -2.65
C ASN A 51 -6.82 7.93 -4.13
N ILE A 52 -7.95 7.88 -4.83
CA ILE A 52 -8.04 8.32 -6.23
C ILE A 52 -7.71 9.81 -6.36
N TYR A 53 -8.28 10.64 -5.49
CA TYR A 53 -8.02 12.08 -5.49
C TYR A 53 -6.54 12.38 -5.22
N SER A 54 -5.94 11.73 -4.23
CA SER A 54 -4.51 11.87 -3.92
C SER A 54 -3.64 11.47 -5.11
N GLY A 55 -3.96 10.35 -5.78
CA GLY A 55 -3.26 9.92 -6.99
C GLY A 55 -3.34 10.94 -8.11
N VAL A 56 -4.54 11.46 -8.40
CA VAL A 56 -4.73 12.51 -9.43
C VAL A 56 -3.99 13.80 -9.07
N ALA A 57 -4.04 14.22 -7.81
CA ALA A 57 -3.31 15.40 -7.34
C ALA A 57 -1.79 15.21 -7.52
N CYS A 58 -1.24 14.06 -7.10
CA CYS A 58 0.17 13.74 -7.30
C CYS A 58 0.55 13.73 -8.79
N SER A 59 -0.27 13.15 -9.66
CA SER A 59 -0.02 13.17 -11.12
C SER A 59 0.00 14.60 -11.67
N LYS A 60 -0.93 15.47 -11.26
CA LYS A 60 -0.95 16.88 -11.68
C LYS A 60 0.29 17.64 -11.22
N VAL A 61 0.71 17.43 -9.98
CA VAL A 61 1.93 18.03 -9.42
C VAL A 61 3.16 17.53 -10.18
N MET A 62 3.25 16.24 -10.47
CA MET A 62 4.36 15.66 -11.23
C MET A 62 4.44 16.21 -12.66
N LEU A 63 3.29 16.46 -13.31
CA LEU A 63 3.24 17.08 -14.64
C LEU A 63 3.69 18.55 -14.65
N ALA A 64 3.52 19.26 -13.53
CA ALA A 64 3.96 20.64 -13.36
C ALA A 64 5.44 20.74 -12.90
N ALA A 65 6.01 19.66 -12.39
CA ALA A 65 7.35 19.64 -11.82
C ALA A 65 8.43 19.63 -12.93
N PRO A 66 9.59 20.28 -12.70
CA PRO A 66 10.71 20.24 -13.62
C PRO A 66 11.36 18.85 -13.66
N ASN A 67 12.04 18.51 -14.76
CA ASN A 67 12.64 17.19 -15.04
C ASN A 67 13.71 16.71 -14.02
N ARG A 68 14.08 17.57 -13.06
CA ARG A 68 14.94 17.24 -11.91
C ARG A 68 14.19 16.44 -10.84
N VAL A 69 12.87 16.59 -10.73
CA VAL A 69 12.04 15.92 -9.73
C VAL A 69 11.69 14.52 -10.24
N LYS A 70 12.33 13.50 -9.67
CA LYS A 70 12.09 12.09 -10.03
C LYS A 70 11.62 11.23 -8.87
N THR A 71 11.99 11.59 -7.64
CA THR A 71 11.62 10.81 -6.45
C THR A 71 10.43 11.45 -5.72
N PHE A 72 9.70 10.65 -4.96
CA PHE A 72 8.59 11.14 -4.14
C PHE A 72 9.06 12.16 -3.09
N GLY A 73 10.28 11.98 -2.55
CA GLY A 73 10.90 12.95 -1.64
C GLY A 73 11.25 14.29 -2.30
N ASP A 74 11.76 14.27 -3.54
CA ASP A 74 12.01 15.51 -4.32
C ASP A 74 10.69 16.20 -4.70
N LEU A 75 9.62 15.44 -4.93
CA LEU A 75 8.28 15.99 -5.18
C LEU A 75 7.78 16.74 -3.93
N GLY A 76 7.96 16.15 -2.74
CA GLY A 76 7.67 16.81 -1.47
C GLY A 76 8.51 18.07 -1.26
N GLU A 77 9.78 18.04 -1.63
CA GLU A 77 10.67 19.21 -1.59
C GLU A 77 10.21 20.33 -2.51
N TRP A 78 9.74 19.98 -3.71
CA TRP A 78 9.23 20.94 -4.68
C TRP A 78 7.92 21.61 -4.22
N CYS A 79 7.01 20.84 -3.61
CA CYS A 79 5.73 21.36 -3.13
C CYS A 79 5.85 22.27 -1.90
N MET A 80 6.70 21.90 -0.93
CA MET A 80 6.66 22.49 0.43
C MET A 80 8.06 22.73 1.03
N GLY A 81 9.10 22.71 0.19
CA GLY A 81 10.49 22.89 0.59
C GLY A 81 11.02 21.72 1.43
N LYS A 82 12.09 21.98 2.20
CA LYS A 82 12.77 20.96 3.02
C LYS A 82 11.82 20.22 3.98
N THR A 83 10.84 20.92 4.55
CA THR A 83 9.80 20.34 5.40
C THR A 83 8.97 19.28 4.68
N GLY A 84 8.60 19.53 3.41
CA GLY A 84 7.87 18.55 2.60
C GLY A 84 8.69 17.29 2.31
N ARG A 85 10.00 17.44 2.08
CA ARG A 85 10.92 16.30 1.91
C ARG A 85 10.93 15.39 3.13
N TYR A 86 11.08 15.97 4.34
CA TYR A 86 11.09 15.18 5.57
C TYR A 86 9.76 14.49 5.83
N LEU A 87 8.63 15.19 5.66
CA LEU A 87 7.30 14.59 5.85
C LEU A 87 7.09 13.39 4.93
N VAL A 88 7.41 13.53 3.65
CA VAL A 88 7.27 12.46 2.67
C VAL A 88 8.18 11.28 3.00
N VAL A 89 9.46 11.52 3.27
CA VAL A 89 10.42 10.45 3.57
C VAL A 89 10.05 9.73 4.87
N THR A 90 9.69 10.45 5.93
CA THR A 90 9.27 9.82 7.19
C THR A 90 8.01 8.99 7.02
N SER A 91 7.01 9.48 6.28
CA SER A 91 5.79 8.70 6.01
C SER A 91 6.09 7.46 5.16
N GLN A 92 6.98 7.57 4.18
CA GLN A 92 7.42 6.45 3.34
C GLN A 92 8.18 5.38 4.15
N MET A 93 9.08 5.81 5.04
CA MET A 93 9.79 4.89 5.94
C MET A 93 8.82 4.14 6.86
N GLY A 94 7.80 4.84 7.36
CA GLY A 94 6.74 4.24 8.16
C GLY A 94 6.00 3.14 7.41
N VAL A 95 5.54 3.40 6.18
CA VAL A 95 4.83 2.37 5.39
C VAL A 95 5.75 1.22 4.99
N CYS A 96 7.01 1.48 4.63
CA CYS A 96 7.97 0.45 4.29
C CYS A 96 8.27 -0.51 5.46
N LEU A 97 8.15 -0.06 6.71
CA LEU A 97 8.33 -0.90 7.89
C LEU A 97 7.03 -1.59 8.32
N LEU A 98 5.91 -0.86 8.33
CA LEU A 98 4.62 -1.38 8.81
C LEU A 98 4.00 -2.40 7.86
N VAL A 99 4.14 -2.22 6.54
CA VAL A 99 3.58 -3.13 5.54
C VAL A 99 4.12 -4.55 5.68
N PRO A 100 5.44 -4.81 5.67
CA PRO A 100 5.97 -6.17 5.84
C PRO A 100 5.62 -6.74 7.23
N CYS A 101 5.67 -5.94 8.30
CA CYS A 101 5.25 -6.40 9.63
C CYS A 101 3.80 -6.90 9.63
N ALA A 102 2.88 -6.14 9.02
CA ALA A 102 1.49 -6.56 8.91
C ALA A 102 1.36 -7.84 8.07
N PHE A 103 2.07 -7.94 6.93
CA PHE A 103 2.08 -9.13 6.07
C PHE A 103 2.55 -10.38 6.80
N LEU A 104 3.60 -10.27 7.62
CA LEU A 104 4.12 -11.38 8.41
C LEU A 104 3.11 -11.84 9.47
N VAL A 105 2.47 -10.91 10.18
CA VAL A 105 1.46 -11.24 11.21
C VAL A 105 0.24 -11.91 10.59
N LEU A 106 -0.36 -11.30 9.56
CA LEU A 106 -1.52 -11.88 8.89
C LEU A 106 -1.17 -13.22 8.21
N GLY A 107 -0.02 -13.31 7.56
CA GLY A 107 0.49 -14.56 7.00
C GLY A 107 0.62 -15.67 8.04
N GLY A 108 1.18 -15.36 9.22
CA GLY A 108 1.31 -16.33 10.32
C GLY A 108 -0.05 -16.83 10.82
N THR A 109 -1.04 -15.95 10.95
CA THR A 109 -2.41 -16.34 11.37
C THR A 109 -3.12 -17.22 10.33
N LEU A 110 -2.93 -16.92 9.03
CA LEU A 110 -3.46 -17.76 7.95
C LEU A 110 -2.80 -19.14 7.96
N LEU A 111 -1.49 -19.21 8.12
CA LEU A 111 -0.74 -20.48 8.08
C LEU A 111 -1.07 -21.38 9.27
N GLN A 112 -1.28 -20.79 10.45
CA GLN A 112 -1.80 -21.51 11.62
C GLN A 112 -3.21 -22.06 11.39
N SER A 113 -4.07 -21.30 10.69
CA SER A 113 -5.43 -21.76 10.36
C SER A 113 -5.43 -22.89 9.31
N LEU A 114 -4.43 -22.91 8.42
CA LEU A 114 -4.28 -23.93 7.38
C LEU A 114 -3.67 -25.24 7.91
N PHE A 115 -2.74 -25.14 8.88
CA PHE A 115 -2.11 -26.28 9.55
C PHE A 115 -2.40 -26.25 11.05
N PRO A 116 -3.65 -26.56 11.46
CA PRO A 116 -3.97 -26.68 12.88
C PRO A 116 -3.09 -27.77 13.53
N ASP A 117 -2.62 -27.53 14.75
CA ASP A 117 -1.82 -28.44 15.60
C ASP A 117 -0.34 -28.68 15.24
N THR A 118 0.27 -27.94 14.32
CA THR A 118 1.72 -28.13 14.01
C THR A 118 2.65 -27.21 14.80
N PHE A 119 2.42 -25.89 14.80
CA PHE A 119 3.25 -24.90 15.51
C PHE A 119 2.43 -23.68 15.97
N GLU A 120 2.91 -23.00 17.02
CA GLU A 120 2.34 -21.74 17.51
C GLU A 120 2.52 -20.58 16.51
N SER A 121 1.64 -19.57 16.53
CA SER A 121 1.63 -18.44 15.59
C SER A 121 2.98 -17.73 15.52
N SER A 122 3.65 -17.55 16.67
CA SER A 122 4.96 -16.89 16.77
C SER A 122 6.02 -17.61 15.94
N THR A 123 6.03 -18.94 15.95
CA THR A 123 6.97 -19.76 15.18
C THR A 123 6.72 -19.66 13.68
N TRP A 124 5.45 -19.63 13.25
CA TRP A 124 5.09 -19.43 11.85
C TRP A 124 5.46 -18.05 11.33
N ILE A 125 5.32 -17.01 12.16
CA ILE A 125 5.75 -15.65 11.81
C ILE A 125 7.28 -15.60 11.64
N ILE A 126 8.04 -16.25 12.52
CA ILE A 126 9.51 -16.34 12.42
C ILE A 126 9.93 -17.12 11.17
N LEU A 127 9.30 -18.25 10.88
CA LEU A 127 9.58 -19.05 9.67
C LEU A 127 9.26 -18.27 8.38
N MET A 128 8.13 -17.57 8.33
CA MET A 128 7.79 -16.68 7.23
C MET A 128 8.80 -15.53 7.09
N ALA A 129 9.23 -14.93 8.20
CA ALA A 129 10.24 -13.87 8.17
C ALA A 129 11.57 -14.37 7.61
N VAL A 130 12.03 -15.57 8.01
CA VAL A 130 13.25 -16.18 7.48
C VAL A 130 13.12 -16.53 6.00
N ALA A 131 11.97 -17.01 5.55
CA ALA A 131 11.74 -17.38 4.15
C ALA A 131 11.59 -16.17 3.21
N VAL A 132 11.12 -15.02 3.73
CA VAL A 132 10.88 -13.79 2.97
C VAL A 132 12.06 -12.82 3.05
N MET A 133 12.92 -12.93 4.07
CA MET A 133 14.19 -12.21 4.09
C MET A 133 15.05 -12.67 2.91
N PRO A 134 15.49 -11.75 2.03
CA PRO A 134 16.39 -12.08 0.92
C PRO A 134 17.77 -12.52 1.41
#